data_AF-A0A534CCJ1-F1
#
_entry.id   AF-A0A534CCJ1-F1
#
_cell.length_a   1.000
_cell.length_b   1.000
_cell.length_c   1.000
_cell.angle_alpha   90.00
_cell.angle_beta   90.00
_cell.angle_gamma   90.00
#
_symmetry.space_group_name_H-M   'P 1'
#
loop_
_entity.id
_entity.type
_entity.pdbx_description
1 polymer ?
#
loop_
_entity_poly.entity_id
_entity_poly.type
_entity_poly.pdbx_seq_one_letter_code
_entity_poly.pdbx_strand_id
1 'polypeptide(L)'
;MSSTYSPFPHDIAPRRTTSELIKTHAERLALEEHERAQRKRLELEEQRSDVNPPDVRIRTWEKVHGLRMPTDPMHPILDVIAVGTRLTLAQVQEEQRTRVAERAARARKQSGLSDET
;
A
#
# COMPACT_ATOMS: atom_id res chain seq x y z
N MET A 1 19.78 63.30 44.71
CA MET A 1 18.74 62.25 44.82
C MET A 1 17.66 62.56 43.80
N SER A 2 17.70 61.93 42.63
CA SER A 2 16.61 62.03 41.63
C SER A 2 16.53 60.71 40.87
N SER A 3 15.57 59.89 41.31
CA SER A 3 15.12 58.70 40.63
C SER A 3 13.82 59.06 39.93
N THR A 4 13.73 58.86 38.62
CA THR A 4 12.48 58.45 37.98
C THR A 4 12.79 57.59 36.76
N TYR A 5 12.52 56.30 36.93
CA TYR A 5 12.71 55.21 35.98
C TYR A 5 11.57 55.22 34.94
N SER A 6 11.89 54.91 33.68
CA SER A 6 10.95 54.89 32.55
C SER A 6 9.81 53.87 32.73
N PRO A 7 8.54 54.23 32.46
CA PRO A 7 7.44 53.29 32.44
C PRO A 7 7.19 52.82 31.01
N PHE A 8 7.98 51.85 30.54
CA PHE A 8 7.51 51.02 29.41
C PHE A 8 6.65 49.91 29.99
N PRO A 9 5.34 49.83 29.66
CA PRO A 9 4.55 48.68 30.04
C PRO A 9 5.13 47.46 29.31
N HIS A 10 5.80 46.58 30.04
CA HIS A 10 6.04 45.23 29.56
C HIS A 10 4.69 44.54 29.52
N ASP A 11 4.00 44.68 28.40
CA ASP A 11 2.97 43.74 27.99
C ASP A 11 3.68 42.39 27.79
N ILE A 12 3.79 41.62 28.87
CA ILE A 12 4.26 40.24 28.82
C ILE A 12 3.11 39.42 28.25
N ALA A 13 2.86 39.60 26.95
CA ALA A 13 2.18 38.59 26.18
C ALA A 13 2.90 37.26 26.46
N PRO A 14 2.18 36.17 26.80
CA PRO A 14 2.82 34.90 27.11
C PRO A 14 3.61 34.45 25.88
N ARG A 15 4.92 34.65 25.92
CA ARG A 15 5.84 34.17 24.88
C ARG A 15 5.84 32.67 25.01
N ARG A 16 5.09 31.98 24.14
CA ARG A 16 5.11 30.51 24.04
C ARG A 16 6.57 30.09 24.05
N THR A 17 6.95 29.33 25.07
CA THR A 17 8.35 28.98 25.24
C THR A 17 8.76 28.04 24.10
N THR A 18 10.03 28.07 23.71
CA THR A 18 10.55 27.17 22.66
C THR A 18 10.23 25.71 22.98
N SER A 19 10.17 25.33 24.26
CA SER A 19 9.74 24.00 24.71
C SER A 19 8.28 23.69 24.39
N GLU A 20 7.35 24.64 24.50
CA GLU A 20 5.93 24.45 24.13
C GLU A 20 5.77 24.33 22.61
N LEU A 21 6.53 25.12 21.85
CA LEU A 21 6.55 25.03 20.38
C LEU A 21 7.07 23.66 19.90
N ILE A 22 8.15 23.14 20.51
CA ILE A 22 8.69 21.82 20.19
C ILE A 22 7.69 20.71 20.55
N LYS A 23 6.99 20.81 21.69
CA LYS A 23 5.93 19.87 22.08
C LYS A 23 4.77 19.87 21.08
N THR A 24 4.25 21.03 20.70
CA THR A 24 3.16 21.13 19.71
C THR A 24 3.56 20.62 18.32
N HIS A 25 4.84 20.71 17.96
CA HIS A 25 5.37 20.13 16.73
C HIS A 25 5.47 18.60 16.81
N ALA A 26 5.97 18.06 17.92
CA ALA A 26 6.04 16.62 18.16
C ALA A 26 4.65 15.97 18.22
N GLU A 27 3.67 16.63 18.83
CA GLU A 27 2.27 16.19 18.88
C GLU A 27 1.63 16.15 17.48
N ARG A 28 1.90 17.16 16.64
CA ARG A 28 1.47 17.16 15.23
C ARG A 28 2.10 16.02 14.44
N LEU A 29 3.39 15.76 14.63
CA LEU A 29 4.10 14.70 13.93
C LEU A 29 3.60 13.30 14.34
N ALA A 30 3.32 13.10 15.63
CA ALA A 30 2.78 11.85 16.15
C ALA A 30 1.36 11.56 15.63
N LEU A 31 0.51 12.58 15.50
CA LEU A 31 -0.81 12.46 14.87
C LEU A 31 -0.70 12.08 13.39
N GLU A 32 0.23 12.70 12.66
CA GLU A 32 0.43 12.45 11.23
C GLU A 32 1.02 11.06 10.95
N GLU A 33 1.92 10.57 11.81
CA GLU A 33 2.42 9.19 11.74
C GLU A 33 1.33 8.17 12.08
N HIS A 34 0.50 8.46 13.09
CA HIS A 34 -0.62 7.58 13.45
C HIS A 34 -1.64 7.50 12.30
N GLU A 35 -1.97 8.62 11.64
CA GLU A 35 -2.82 8.62 10.45
C GLU A 35 -2.21 7.85 9.26
N ARG A 36 -0.90 7.97 9.01
CA ARG A 36 -0.22 7.18 7.97
C ARG A 36 -0.22 5.68 8.29
N ALA A 37 -0.03 5.31 9.55
CA ALA A 37 -0.05 3.92 9.99
C ALA A 37 -1.46 3.31 9.87
N GLN A 38 -2.50 4.09 10.22
CA GLN A 38 -3.90 3.68 10.09
C GLN A 38 -4.31 3.51 8.62
N ARG A 39 -3.91 4.43 7.72
CA ARG A 39 -4.17 4.28 6.27
C ARG A 39 -3.52 3.05 5.67
N LYS A 40 -2.25 2.77 6.02
CA LYS A 40 -1.57 1.54 5.58
C LYS A 40 -2.26 0.28 6.10
N ARG A 41 -2.79 0.32 7.32
CA ARG A 41 -3.50 -0.81 7.93
C ARG A 41 -4.86 -1.05 7.27
N LEU A 42 -5.62 0.01 6.98
CA LEU A 42 -6.88 -0.07 6.25
C LEU A 42 -6.67 -0.52 4.80
N GLU A 43 -5.65 -0.02 4.09
CA GLU A 43 -5.26 -0.54 2.77
C GLU A 43 -4.86 -2.01 2.82
N LEU A 44 -4.14 -2.45 3.86
CA LEU A 44 -3.78 -3.86 4.03
C LEU A 44 -4.98 -4.74 4.40
N GLU A 45 -5.94 -4.23 5.16
CA GLU A 45 -7.19 -4.92 5.51
C GLU A 45 -8.14 -4.99 4.29
N GLU A 46 -8.17 -3.96 3.45
CA GLU A 46 -8.91 -3.94 2.17
C GLU A 46 -8.24 -4.81 1.11
N GLN A 47 -6.90 -4.84 1.04
CA GLN A 47 -6.13 -5.79 0.21
C GLN A 47 -6.28 -7.24 0.67
N ARG A 48 -6.60 -7.48 1.96
CA ARG A 48 -6.82 -8.80 2.57
C ARG A 48 -8.29 -9.21 2.65
N SER A 49 -9.20 -8.36 2.20
CA SER A 49 -10.63 -8.68 2.16
C SER A 49 -10.86 -9.79 1.12
N ASP A 50 -11.53 -10.87 1.54
CA ASP A 50 -11.94 -11.99 0.69
C ASP A 50 -12.92 -11.59 -0.44
N VAL A 51 -13.25 -10.30 -0.54
CA VAL A 51 -13.98 -9.68 -1.64
C VAL A 51 -13.12 -9.54 -2.91
N ASN A 52 -11.79 -9.45 -2.79
CA ASN A 52 -10.92 -9.29 -3.96
C ASN A 52 -10.74 -10.63 -4.69
N PRO A 53 -10.99 -10.68 -6.01
CA PRO A 53 -10.84 -11.90 -6.79
C PRO A 53 -9.39 -12.38 -6.78
N PRO A 54 -9.14 -13.70 -6.95
CA PRO A 54 -7.80 -14.30 -6.93
C PRO A 54 -6.78 -13.58 -7.82
N ASP A 55 -7.15 -13.19 -9.05
CA ASP A 55 -6.29 -12.46 -9.98
C ASP A 55 -5.73 -11.17 -9.36
N VAL A 56 -6.55 -10.38 -8.66
CA VAL A 56 -6.15 -9.09 -8.09
C VAL A 56 -5.16 -9.28 -6.95
N ARG A 57 -5.39 -10.28 -6.09
CA ARG A 57 -4.49 -10.62 -4.98
C ARG A 57 -3.15 -11.12 -5.49
N ILE A 58 -3.17 -11.99 -6.51
CA ILE A 58 -1.95 -12.51 -7.15
C ILE A 58 -1.18 -11.39 -7.84
N ARG A 59 -1.83 -10.50 -8.61
CA ARG A 59 -1.15 -9.34 -9.24
C ARG A 59 -0.53 -8.39 -8.23
N THR A 60 -1.17 -8.19 -7.09
CA THR A 60 -0.63 -7.34 -6.03
C THR A 60 0.61 -7.98 -5.42
N TRP A 61 0.55 -9.28 -5.13
CA TRP A 61 1.72 -10.03 -4.69
C TRP A 61 2.86 -9.99 -5.72
N GLU A 62 2.56 -10.16 -7.00
CA GLU A 62 3.54 -10.07 -8.10
C GLU A 62 4.23 -8.69 -8.13
N LYS A 63 3.47 -7.60 -7.99
CA LYS A 63 4.01 -6.23 -7.95
C LYS A 63 4.88 -5.98 -6.73
N VAL A 64 4.46 -6.42 -5.56
CA VAL A 64 5.20 -6.23 -4.30
C VAL A 64 6.52 -6.99 -4.33
N HIS A 65 6.53 -8.22 -4.86
CA HIS A 65 7.71 -9.07 -4.88
C HIS A 65 8.55 -8.92 -6.16
N GLY A 66 8.04 -8.21 -7.17
CA GLY A 66 8.70 -8.09 -8.48
C GLY A 66 8.79 -9.41 -9.25
N LEU A 67 7.98 -10.41 -8.86
CA LEU A 67 7.99 -11.76 -9.43
C LEU A 67 6.71 -11.99 -10.23
N ARG A 68 6.80 -12.81 -11.27
CA ARG A 68 5.63 -13.30 -12.00
C ARG A 68 5.25 -14.70 -11.57
N MET A 69 3.95 -14.98 -11.59
CA MET A 69 3.43 -16.31 -11.38
C MET A 69 3.94 -17.25 -12.48
N PRO A 70 4.60 -18.37 -12.12
CA PRO A 70 5.07 -19.36 -13.07
C PRO A 70 3.91 -20.03 -13.83
N THR A 71 4.26 -20.67 -14.95
CA THR A 71 3.32 -21.48 -15.74
C THR A 71 3.39 -22.96 -15.37
N ASP A 72 4.35 -23.36 -14.53
CA ASP A 72 4.48 -24.71 -13.98
C ASP A 72 3.63 -24.86 -12.70
N PRO A 73 2.62 -25.75 -12.65
CA PRO A 73 1.75 -25.96 -11.50
C PRO A 73 2.43 -26.64 -10.30
N MET A 74 3.64 -27.22 -10.47
CA MET A 74 4.43 -27.82 -9.39
C MET A 74 5.48 -26.86 -8.81
N HIS A 75 5.52 -25.61 -9.25
CA HIS A 75 6.53 -24.67 -8.79
C HIS A 75 6.32 -24.32 -7.30
N PRO A 76 7.33 -24.46 -6.41
CA PRO A 76 7.20 -24.23 -4.96
C PRO A 76 6.85 -22.79 -4.57
N ILE A 77 6.87 -21.87 -5.55
CA ILE A 77 6.50 -20.47 -5.31
C ILE A 77 4.99 -20.31 -5.25
N LEU A 78 4.22 -21.25 -5.81
CA LEU A 78 2.77 -21.23 -5.75
C LEU A 78 2.28 -21.38 -4.31
N ASP A 79 3.00 -22.16 -3.48
CA ASP A 79 2.72 -22.26 -2.05
C ASP A 79 3.01 -20.94 -1.33
N VAL A 80 4.10 -20.26 -1.69
CA VAL A 80 4.44 -18.93 -1.13
C VAL A 80 3.39 -17.89 -1.53
N ILE A 81 2.91 -17.94 -2.78
CA ILE A 81 1.84 -17.08 -3.27
C ILE A 81 0.54 -17.39 -2.53
N ALA A 82 0.17 -18.65 -2.38
CA ALA A 82 -1.03 -19.10 -1.67
C ALA A 82 -1.03 -18.58 -0.23
N VAL A 83 0.07 -18.78 0.51
CA VAL A 83 0.24 -18.27 1.88
C VAL A 83 0.23 -16.74 1.92
N GLY A 84 1.00 -16.08 1.05
CA GLY A 84 1.14 -14.62 1.03
C GLY A 84 -0.13 -13.88 0.62
N THR A 85 -0.92 -14.48 -0.27
CA THR A 85 -2.20 -13.93 -0.73
C THR A 85 -3.39 -14.46 0.05
N ARG A 86 -3.22 -15.41 0.98
CA ARG A 86 -4.28 -16.18 1.66
C ARG A 86 -5.27 -16.85 0.68
N LEU A 87 -4.77 -17.35 -0.43
CA LEU A 87 -5.51 -18.21 -1.34
C LEU A 87 -5.15 -19.67 -1.05
N THR A 88 -6.02 -20.59 -1.41
CA THR A 88 -5.66 -22.01 -1.44
C THR A 88 -4.80 -22.31 -2.67
N LEU A 89 -3.94 -23.33 -2.61
CA LEU A 89 -3.13 -23.75 -3.76
C LEU A 89 -4.00 -24.06 -4.99
N ALA A 90 -5.17 -24.67 -4.78
CA ALA A 90 -6.14 -24.95 -5.85
C ALA A 90 -6.64 -23.67 -6.53
N GLN A 91 -6.92 -22.60 -5.78
CA GLN A 91 -7.32 -21.31 -6.34
C GLN A 91 -6.19 -20.66 -7.14
N VAL A 92 -4.95 -20.76 -6.68
CA VAL A 92 -3.78 -20.25 -7.42
C VAL A 92 -3.57 -21.03 -8.73
N GLN A 93 -3.73 -22.36 -8.69
CA GLN A 93 -3.64 -23.20 -9.89
C GLN A 93 -4.78 -22.93 -10.88
N GLU A 94 -5.98 -22.65 -10.40
CA GLU A 94 -7.11 -22.30 -11.28
C GLU A 94 -6.89 -20.95 -11.96
N GLU A 95 -6.34 -19.96 -11.25
CA GLU A 95 -5.92 -18.68 -11.84
C GLU A 95 -4.84 -18.89 -12.91
N GLN A 96 -3.87 -19.78 -12.65
CA GLN A 96 -2.83 -20.12 -13.62
C GLN A 96 -3.42 -20.71 -14.90
N ARG A 97 -4.39 -21.64 -14.79
CA ARG A 97 -5.11 -22.20 -15.94
C ARG A 97 -5.87 -21.13 -16.71
N THR A 98 -6.58 -20.27 -15.99
CA THR A 98 -7.35 -19.16 -16.57
C THR A 98 -6.44 -18.25 -17.38
N ARG A 99 -5.26 -17.87 -16.84
CA ARG A 99 -4.28 -17.03 -17.54
C ARG A 99 -3.68 -17.70 -18.78
N VAL A 100 -3.45 -19.02 -18.74
CA VAL A 100 -2.99 -19.76 -19.94
C VAL A 100 -4.08 -19.76 -21.01
N ALA A 101 -5.33 -20.03 -20.62
CA ALA A 101 -6.47 -20.02 -21.54
C ALA A 101 -6.68 -18.63 -22.17
N GLU A 102 -6.59 -17.55 -21.40
CA GLU A 102 -6.66 -16.18 -21.91
C GLU A 102 -5.54 -15.85 -22.88
N ARG A 103 -4.29 -16.25 -22.58
CA ARG A 103 -3.15 -16.05 -23.48
C ARG A 103 -3.36 -16.81 -24.80
N ALA A 104 -3.82 -18.05 -24.74
CA ALA A 104 -4.11 -18.86 -25.92
C ALA A 104 -5.24 -18.24 -26.76
N ALA A 105 -6.31 -17.75 -26.12
CA ALA A 105 -7.42 -17.08 -26.79
C ALA A 105 -6.98 -15.78 -27.49
N ARG A 106 -6.12 -14.98 -26.85
CA ARG A 106 -5.55 -13.76 -27.44
C ARG A 106 -4.65 -14.07 -28.64
N ALA A 107 -3.78 -15.07 -28.54
CA ALA A 107 -2.91 -15.49 -29.64
C ALA A 107 -3.73 -15.92 -30.88
N ARG A 108 -4.81 -16.68 -30.67
CA ARG A 108 -5.69 -17.12 -31.77
C ARG A 108 -6.41 -15.95 -32.46
N LYS A 109 -6.86 -14.94 -31.70
CA LYS A 109 -7.47 -13.73 -32.28
C LYS A 109 -6.47 -12.91 -33.11
N GLN A 110 -5.22 -12.82 -32.69
CA GLN A 110 -4.17 -12.09 -33.42
C GLN A 110 -3.80 -12.77 -34.74
N SER A 111 -3.75 -14.11 -34.76
CA SER A 111 -3.52 -14.88 -35.99
C SER A 111 -4.66 -14.71 -37.00
N GLY A 112 -5.91 -14.64 -36.55
CA GLY A 112 -7.07 -14.46 -37.44
C GLY A 112 -7.22 -13.03 -37.99
N LEU A 113 -6.67 -12.02 -37.31
CA LEU A 113 -6.66 -10.63 -37.79
C LEU A 113 -5.57 -10.37 -38.84
N SER A 114 -4.59 -11.27 -38.96
CA SER A 114 -3.45 -11.12 -39.87
C SER A 114 -3.73 -11.68 -41.28
N ASP A 115 -4.82 -12.43 -41.47
CA ASP A 115 -5.25 -12.98 -42.76
C ASP A 115 -6.18 -12.01 -43.56
N GLU A 116 -6.51 -10.84 -42.99
CA GLU A 116 -7.42 -9.85 -43.59
C GLU A 116 -6.71 -8.50 -43.86
N THR A 117 -5.50 -8.54 -44.43
CA THR A 117 -4.80 -7.38 -45.02
C THR A 117 -3.96 -7.81 -46.20
#